data_AF-A0A6J4LA64-F1
#
_entry.id   AF-A0A6J4LA64-F1
#
_cell.length_a   1.000
_cell.length_b   1.000
_cell.length_c   1.000
_cell.angle_alpha   90.00
_cell.angle_beta   90.00
_cell.angle_gamma   90.00
#
_symmetry.space_group_name_H-M   'P 1'
#
loop_
_entity.id
_entity.type
_entity.pdbx_description
1 polymer ?
#
loop_
_entity_poly.entity_id
_entity_poly.type
_entity_poly.pdbx_seq_one_letter_code
_entity_poly.pdbx_strand_id
1 'polypeptide(L)'
;MPFLPLRHIPPRANDAAATAWLERLAGELADPGADRALVCRRTLAEISYPQYAANWETAVADERLPLETRLALGALDPRNVTLEPEYYAECDDAQFQRVKPLLWLWYSFDRTVLGGQNV
;
A
#
# COMPACT_ATOMS: atom_id res chain seq x y z
N MET A 1 1.65 30.61 -26.84
CA MET A 1 0.39 29.92 -26.48
C MET A 1 -0.18 30.60 -25.25
N PRO A 2 -1.46 31.02 -25.23
CA PRO A 2 -2.07 31.58 -24.04
C PRO A 2 -2.23 30.47 -22.99
N PHE A 3 -1.77 30.71 -21.75
CA PHE A 3 -2.06 29.84 -20.61
C PHE A 3 -3.55 29.97 -20.28
N LEU A 4 -4.28 28.86 -20.39
CA LEU A 4 -5.66 28.77 -19.92
C LEU A 4 -5.66 28.35 -18.44
N PRO A 5 -6.50 28.95 -17.58
CA PRO A 5 -6.60 28.55 -16.18
C PRO A 5 -7.14 27.12 -16.05
N LEU A 6 -6.73 26.43 -14.97
CA LEU A 6 -7.26 25.10 -14.65
C LEU A 6 -8.75 25.17 -14.31
N ARG A 7 -9.51 24.15 -14.73
CA ARG A 7 -10.93 24.02 -14.35
C ARG A 7 -11.05 23.67 -12.87
N HIS A 8 -11.96 24.34 -12.17
CA HIS A 8 -12.34 23.95 -10.82
C HIS A 8 -13.31 22.76 -10.90
N ILE A 9 -12.99 21.67 -10.20
CA ILE A 9 -13.83 20.48 -10.09
C ILE A 9 -14.43 20.47 -8.69
N PRO A 10 -15.76 20.24 -8.52
CA PRO A 10 -16.36 20.18 -7.20
C PRO A 10 -15.79 19.02 -6.37
N PRO A 11 -15.78 19.16 -5.03
CA PRO A 11 -15.35 18.07 -4.15
C PRO A 11 -16.23 16.83 -4.34
N ARG A 12 -15.64 15.65 -4.11
CA ARG A 12 -16.35 14.37 -4.19
C ARG A 12 -17.10 14.11 -2.88
N ALA A 13 -18.17 13.32 -2.94
CA ALA A 13 -18.96 12.99 -1.75
C ALA A 13 -18.17 12.27 -0.65
N ASN A 14 -17.07 11.59 -1.00
CA ASN A 14 -16.22 10.86 -0.06
C ASN A 14 -14.98 11.64 0.40
N ASP A 15 -14.87 12.94 0.09
CA ASP A 15 -13.68 13.75 0.37
C ASP A 15 -13.30 13.78 1.86
N ALA A 16 -14.30 13.89 2.75
CA ALA A 16 -14.09 13.84 4.19
C ALA A 16 -13.54 12.48 4.67
N ALA A 17 -14.02 11.38 4.09
CA ALA A 17 -13.53 10.03 4.43
C ALA A 17 -12.11 9.81 3.91
N ALA A 18 -11.80 10.29 2.70
CA ALA A 18 -10.45 10.22 2.14
C ALA A 18 -9.46 11.05 2.98
N THR A 19 -9.85 12.26 3.39
CA THR A 19 -9.04 13.13 4.26
C THR A 19 -8.76 12.45 5.60
N ALA A 20 -9.79 11.97 6.28
CA ALA A 20 -9.63 11.29 7.57
C ALA A 20 -8.74 10.03 7.47
N TRP A 21 -8.86 9.28 6.37
CA TRP A 21 -8.01 8.12 6.11
C TRP A 21 -6.53 8.51 5.89
N LEU A 22 -6.28 9.55 5.11
CA LEU A 22 -4.93 10.07 4.87
C LEU A 22 -4.30 10.66 6.14
N GLU A 23 -5.06 11.38 6.96
CA GLU A 23 -4.61 11.91 8.25
C GLU A 23 -4.19 10.79 9.20
N ARG A 24 -4.98 9.71 9.27
CA ARG A 24 -4.62 8.51 10.05
C ARG A 24 -3.29 7.92 9.58
N LEU A 25 -3.15 7.70 8.27
CA LEU A 25 -1.95 7.10 7.69
C LEU A 25 -0.72 8.02 7.89
N ALA A 26 -0.89 9.33 7.71
CA ALA A 26 0.15 10.32 7.94
C ALA A 26 0.58 10.35 9.41
N GLY A 27 -0.36 10.26 10.35
CA GLY A 27 -0.07 10.20 11.79
C GLY A 27 0.78 8.99 12.16
N GLU A 28 0.48 7.82 11.60
CA GLU A 28 1.29 6.61 11.81
C GLU A 28 2.67 6.70 11.17
N LEU A 29 2.77 7.22 9.95
CA LEU A 29 4.04 7.35 9.23
C LEU A 29 4.95 8.46 9.79
N ALA A 30 4.41 9.39 10.57
CA ALA A 30 5.17 10.43 11.26
C ALA A 30 6.00 9.88 12.42
N ASP A 31 5.66 8.70 12.96
CA ASP A 31 6.47 8.03 13.98
C ASP A 31 7.77 7.47 13.35
N PRO A 32 8.96 7.93 13.76
CA PRO A 32 10.22 7.39 13.29
C PRO A 32 10.43 5.90 13.60
N GLY A 33 9.74 5.37 14.61
CA GLY A 33 9.75 3.97 15.01
C GLY A 33 8.72 3.10 14.29
N ALA A 34 7.90 3.66 13.40
CA ALA A 34 6.86 2.92 12.71
C ALA A 34 7.45 1.76 11.88
N ASP A 35 6.91 0.56 12.08
CA ASP A 35 7.13 -0.56 11.16
C ASP A 35 6.36 -0.28 9.86
N ARG A 36 7.05 0.34 8.90
CA ARG A 36 6.47 0.69 7.60
C ARG A 36 6.02 -0.55 6.81
N ALA A 37 6.63 -1.72 7.02
CA ALA A 37 6.19 -2.96 6.38
C ALA A 37 4.83 -3.39 6.94
N LEU A 38 4.64 -3.30 8.25
CA LEU A 38 3.35 -3.52 8.91
C LEU A 38 2.28 -2.53 8.43
N VAL A 39 2.62 -1.23 8.36
CA VAL A 39 1.70 -0.19 7.86
C VAL A 39 1.29 -0.46 6.41
N CYS A 40 2.24 -0.79 5.54
CA CYS A 40 1.99 -1.17 4.15
C CYS A 40 1.04 -2.38 4.06
N ARG A 41 1.40 -3.50 4.72
CA ARG A 41 0.65 -4.75 4.70
C ARG A 41 -0.78 -4.57 5.19
N ARG A 42 -0.96 -3.93 6.35
CA ARG A 42 -2.30 -3.69 6.94
C ARG A 42 -3.13 -2.79 6.03
N THR A 43 -2.56 -1.70 5.52
CA THR A 43 -3.27 -0.79 4.62
C THR A 43 -3.74 -1.51 3.35
N LEU A 44 -2.86 -2.30 2.72
CA LEU A 44 -3.23 -3.07 1.52
C LEU A 44 -4.25 -4.16 1.81
N ALA A 45 -4.19 -4.81 2.98
CA ALA A 45 -5.17 -5.79 3.42
C ALA A 45 -6.55 -5.16 3.68
N GLU A 46 -6.61 -4.01 4.36
CA GLU A 46 -7.85 -3.25 4.59
C GLU A 46 -8.53 -2.87 3.26
N ILE A 47 -7.76 -2.54 2.23
CA ILE A 47 -8.29 -2.14 0.91
C ILE A 47 -8.70 -3.36 0.07
N SER A 48 -7.84 -4.38 -0.01
CA SER A 48 -7.94 -5.43 -1.04
C SER A 48 -8.56 -6.72 -0.52
N TYR A 49 -8.40 -7.01 0.77
CA TYR A 49 -8.82 -8.24 1.44
C TYR A 49 -9.36 -7.96 2.85
N PRO A 50 -10.39 -7.11 3.00
CA PRO A 50 -10.86 -6.63 4.31
C PRO A 50 -11.28 -7.76 5.27
N GLN A 51 -11.75 -8.89 4.73
CA GLN A 51 -12.10 -10.08 5.51
C GLN A 51 -10.91 -10.76 6.20
N TYR A 52 -9.68 -10.47 5.77
CA TYR A 52 -8.44 -11.02 6.34
C TYR A 52 -7.58 -9.96 7.05
N ALA A 53 -7.97 -8.68 7.01
CA ALA A 53 -7.15 -7.58 7.54
C ALA A 53 -6.84 -7.71 9.04
N ALA A 54 -7.81 -8.20 9.82
CA ALA A 54 -7.68 -8.36 11.27
C ALA A 54 -6.93 -9.63 11.71
N ASN A 55 -6.76 -10.61 10.81
CA ASN A 55 -6.19 -11.93 11.13
C ASN A 55 -5.19 -12.43 10.08
N TRP A 56 -4.53 -11.49 9.38
CA TRP A 56 -3.63 -11.76 8.27
C TRP A 56 -2.56 -12.81 8.62
N GLU A 57 -1.98 -12.71 9.83
CA GLU A 57 -0.94 -13.62 10.34
C GLU A 57 -1.38 -15.08 10.32
N THR A 58 -2.65 -15.34 10.62
CA THR A 58 -3.21 -16.69 10.59
C THR A 58 -3.73 -17.06 9.21
N ALA A 59 -4.26 -16.10 8.45
CA ALA A 59 -4.86 -16.35 7.14
C ALA A 59 -3.81 -16.78 6.11
N VAL A 60 -2.61 -16.19 6.11
CA VAL A 60 -1.54 -16.55 5.17
C VAL A 60 -1.09 -18.02 5.31
N ALA A 61 -1.21 -18.58 6.52
CA ALA A 61 -0.86 -19.95 6.86
C ALA A 61 -2.05 -20.93 6.80
N ASP A 62 -3.27 -20.46 6.58
CA ASP A 62 -4.48 -21.28 6.63
C ASP A 62 -4.62 -22.17 5.39
N GLU A 63 -4.32 -23.46 5.54
CA GLU A 63 -4.37 -24.45 4.45
C GLU A 63 -5.77 -24.68 3.87
N ARG A 64 -6.83 -24.19 4.53
CA ARG A 64 -8.20 -24.22 4.01
C ARG A 64 -8.43 -23.15 2.93
N LEU A 65 -7.57 -22.14 2.83
CA LEU A 65 -7.63 -21.13 1.78
C LEU A 65 -6.93 -21.62 0.51
N PRO A 66 -7.42 -21.24 -0.69
CA PRO A 66 -6.71 -21.48 -1.93
C PRO A 66 -5.27 -20.94 -1.88
N LEU A 67 -4.35 -21.62 -2.56
CA LEU A 67 -2.95 -21.22 -2.60
C LEU A 67 -2.79 -19.79 -3.16
N GLU A 68 -3.58 -19.45 -4.17
CA GLU A 68 -3.61 -18.13 -4.80
C GLU A 68 -4.00 -17.05 -3.81
N THR A 69 -4.99 -17.32 -2.94
CA THR A 69 -5.40 -16.39 -1.87
C THR A 69 -4.27 -16.21 -0.85
N ARG A 70 -3.63 -17.30 -0.43
CA ARG A 70 -2.52 -17.24 0.53
C ARG A 70 -1.32 -16.49 -0.06
N LEU A 71 -1.00 -16.72 -1.33
CA LEU A 71 0.05 -15.99 -2.05
C LEU A 71 -0.29 -14.51 -2.19
N ALA A 72 -1.52 -14.17 -2.55
CA ALA A 72 -1.96 -12.79 -2.65
C ALA A 72 -1.88 -12.07 -1.29
N LEU A 73 -2.31 -12.72 -0.20
CA LEU A 73 -2.15 -12.20 1.16
C LEU A 73 -0.68 -12.02 1.51
N GLY A 74 0.16 -13.02 1.22
CA GLY A 74 1.60 -12.97 1.44
C GLY A 74 2.26 -11.78 0.74
N ALA A 75 1.89 -11.51 -0.51
CA ALA A 75 2.41 -10.42 -1.33
C ALA A 75 1.98 -9.01 -0.87
N LEU A 76 1.00 -8.87 0.03
CA LEU A 76 0.67 -7.58 0.66
C LEU A 76 1.80 -7.09 1.56
N ASP A 77 2.62 -8.01 2.09
CA ASP A 77 3.79 -7.68 2.88
C ASP A 77 4.98 -7.39 1.96
N PRO A 78 5.57 -6.18 1.99
CA PRO A 78 6.70 -5.84 1.13
C PRO A 78 7.92 -6.72 1.39
N ARG A 79 8.02 -7.39 2.55
CA ARG A 79 9.11 -8.32 2.86
C ARG A 79 9.06 -9.61 2.02
N ASN A 80 7.91 -9.92 1.42
CA ASN A 80 7.70 -11.10 0.59
C ASN A 80 7.77 -10.82 -0.92
N VAL A 81 8.13 -9.59 -1.31
CA VAL A 81 8.19 -9.14 -2.70
C VAL A 81 9.58 -8.57 -2.97
N THR A 82 10.12 -8.78 -4.18
CA THR A 82 11.37 -8.15 -4.63
C THR A 82 11.03 -7.03 -5.61
N LEU A 83 11.57 -5.84 -5.36
CA LEU A 83 11.48 -4.71 -6.28
C LEU A 83 12.77 -4.63 -7.12
N GLU A 84 12.64 -4.03 -8.30
CA GLU A 84 13.72 -3.90 -9.29
C GLU A 84 15.07 -3.44 -8.67
N PRO A 85 15.12 -2.44 -7.76
CA PRO A 85 16.40 -2.00 -7.19
C PRO A 85 17.17 -3.08 -6.44
N GLU A 86 16.50 -4.08 -5.88
CA GLU A 86 17.15 -5.17 -5.14
C GLU A 86 17.97 -6.11 -6.05
N TYR A 87 17.77 -6.04 -7.37
CA TYR A 87 18.58 -6.79 -8.34
C TYR A 87 19.88 -6.06 -8.74
N TYR A 88 20.01 -4.78 -8.43
CA TYR A 88 21.18 -3.98 -8.84
C TYR A 88 22.35 -4.19 -7.88
N ALA A 89 23.55 -4.38 -8.44
CA ALA A 89 24.77 -4.60 -7.67
C ALA A 89 25.15 -3.37 -6.83
N GLU A 90 24.76 -2.18 -7.29
CA GLU A 90 25.03 -0.90 -6.65
C GLU A 90 23.99 -0.50 -5.59
N CYS A 91 22.95 -1.33 -5.39
CA CYS A 91 21.91 -1.03 -4.43
C CYS A 91 22.43 -1.13 -2.99
N ASP A 92 22.29 -0.05 -2.22
CA ASP A 92 22.41 -0.11 -0.76
C ASP A 92 21.14 -0.74 -0.19
N ASP A 93 21.19 -2.05 0.05
CA ASP A 93 20.06 -2.82 0.56
C ASP A 93 19.51 -2.23 1.87
N ALA A 94 20.38 -1.85 2.81
CA ALA A 94 19.95 -1.31 4.10
C ALA A 94 19.23 0.05 3.98
N GLN A 95 19.63 0.89 3.01
CA GLN A 95 18.89 2.11 2.69
C GLN A 95 17.60 1.80 1.93
N PHE A 96 17.64 0.86 0.99
CA PHE A 96 16.48 0.52 0.17
C PHE A 96 15.36 -0.12 0.98
N GLN A 97 15.67 -1.07 1.88
CA GLN A 97 14.67 -1.73 2.73
C GLN A 97 13.89 -0.72 3.61
N ARG A 98 14.46 0.47 3.92
CA ARG A 98 13.77 1.54 4.67
C ARG A 98 12.67 2.26 3.87
N VAL A 99 12.80 2.30 2.54
CA VAL A 99 11.87 3.00 1.64
C VAL A 99 10.97 2.04 0.86
N LYS A 100 11.42 0.80 0.65
CA LYS A 100 10.71 -0.27 -0.07
C LYS A 100 9.25 -0.43 0.36
N PRO A 101 8.88 -0.43 1.66
CA PRO A 101 7.48 -0.59 2.05
C PRO A 101 6.55 0.49 1.48
N LEU A 102 6.99 1.75 1.42
CA LEU A 102 6.17 2.84 0.90
C LEU A 102 6.11 2.83 -0.63
N LEU A 103 7.20 2.42 -1.30
CA LEU A 103 7.20 2.17 -2.75
C LEU A 103 6.21 1.05 -3.10
N TRP A 104 6.25 -0.06 -2.37
CA TRP A 104 5.33 -1.17 -2.60
C TRP A 104 3.87 -0.81 -2.30
N LEU A 105 3.63 -0.05 -1.22
CA LEU A 105 2.31 0.48 -0.92
C LEU A 105 1.78 1.32 -2.09
N TRP A 106 2.58 2.24 -2.62
CA TRP A 106 2.20 3.07 -3.76
C TRP A 106 1.88 2.23 -5.00
N TYR A 107 2.81 1.35 -5.43
CA TYR A 107 2.63 0.52 -6.62
C TYR A 107 1.41 -0.39 -6.54
N SER A 108 1.12 -0.91 -5.34
CA SER A 108 -0.03 -1.78 -5.13
C SER A 108 -1.33 -0.98 -5.03
N PHE A 109 -1.31 0.16 -4.33
CA PHE A 109 -2.45 1.06 -4.19
C PHE A 109 -2.99 1.52 -5.54
N ASP A 110 -2.10 1.91 -6.45
CA ASP A 110 -2.43 2.35 -7.81
C ASP A 110 -3.26 1.31 -8.59
N ARG A 111 -3.07 0.01 -8.31
CA ARG A 111 -3.81 -1.09 -8.95
C ARG A 111 -5.20 -1.35 -8.34
N THR A 112 -5.54 -0.69 -7.23
CA THR A 112 -6.83 -0.88 -6.54
C THR A 112 -7.91 0.06 -7.09
N VAL A 113 -9.17 -0.24 -6.78
CA VAL A 113 -10.29 0.68 -7.07
C VAL A 113 -10.11 2.03 -6.36
N LEU A 114 -9.49 2.04 -5.17
CA LEU A 114 -9.23 3.25 -4.41
C LEU A 114 -8.12 4.12 -5.04
N GLY A 115 -7.12 3.49 -5.67
CA GLY A 115 -6.05 4.20 -6.39
C GLY A 115 -6.50 4.79 -7.72
N GLY A 116 -7.56 4.25 -8.31
CA GLY A 116 -8.25 4.90 -9.41
C GLY A 116 -7.43 5.00 -10.70
N GLN A 117 -6.36 4.22 -10.88
CA GLN A 117 -5.67 4.12 -12.19
C GLN A 117 -6.42 3.25 -13.20
N ASN A 118 -7.61 2.74 -12.85
CA ASN A 118 -8.48 2.03 -13.80
C ASN A 118 -9.28 2.99 -14.72
N VAL A 119 -8.79 4.21 -14.97
CA VAL A 119 -9.35 5.20 -15.92
C VAL A 119 -8.33 5.61 -16.97
#